data_AF-A0A4R2R6E2-F1
#
_entry.id   AF-A0A4R2R6E2-F1
#
_cell.length_a   1.000
_cell.length_b   1.000
_cell.length_c   1.000
_cell.angle_alpha   90.00
_cell.angle_beta   90.00
_cell.angle_gamma   90.00
#
_symmetry.space_group_name_H-M   'P 1'
#
loop_
_entity.id
_entity.type
_entity.pdbx_description
1 polymer ?
#
loop_
_entity_poly.entity_id
_entity_poly.type
_entity_poly.pdbx_seq_one_letter_code
_entity_poly.pdbx_strand_id
1 'polypeptide(L)' 'MEANRLHETQPARPAIIPQEPLNEDLALMQRVMGEPMKEVNLRLLPRWLQLFGYAMGGCLLMIGAFALYLTITA' A
#
# COMPACT_ATOMS: atom_id res chain seq x y z
N MET A 1 24.27 38.02 15.73
CA MET A 1 23.78 36.69 16.17
C MET A 1 22.48 36.44 15.43
N GLU A 2 22.53 35.72 14.31
CA GLU A 2 21.35 35.45 13.50
C GLU A 2 20.50 34.35 14.15
N ALA A 3 19.27 34.71 14.52
CA ALA A 3 18.28 33.78 15.01
C ALA A 3 17.77 32.95 13.82
N ASN A 4 18.01 31.65 13.89
CA ASN A 4 17.60 30.64 12.92
C ASN A 4 16.05 30.62 12.84
N ARG A 5 15.47 31.34 11.87
CA ARG A 5 14.03 31.43 11.66
C ARG A 5 13.52 30.14 11.00
N LEU A 6 13.21 29.14 11.83
CA LEU A 6 12.37 28.02 11.43
C LEU A 6 10.96 28.56 11.16
N HIS A 7 10.51 28.54 9.91
CA HIS A 7 9.14 28.91 9.54
C HIS A 7 8.15 27.87 10.10
N GLU A 8 7.12 28.33 10.80
CA GLU A 8 6.06 27.48 11.41
C GLU A 8 5.31 26.61 10.38
N THR A 9 5.40 26.92 9.09
CA THR A 9 4.78 26.14 8.01
C THR A 9 5.67 25.01 7.48
N GLN A 10 6.84 24.80 8.08
CA GLN A 10 7.72 23.71 7.66
C GLN A 10 7.05 22.38 8.06
N PRO A 11 6.76 21.48 7.12
CA PRO A 11 6.18 20.18 7.47
C PRO A 11 7.18 19.49 8.39
N ALA A 12 6.76 19.23 9.63
CA ALA A 12 7.52 18.39 10.54
C ALA A 12 7.76 17.07 9.81
N ARG A 13 8.99 16.81 9.36
CA ARG A 13 9.36 15.50 8.82
C ARG A 13 8.99 14.50 9.91
N PRO A 14 8.08 13.53 9.66
CA PRO A 14 7.98 12.40 10.55
C PRO A 14 9.37 11.81 10.63
N ALA A 15 9.87 11.60 11.85
CA ALA A 15 11.13 10.91 12.06
C ALA A 15 11.03 9.55 11.34
N ILE A 16 11.73 9.44 10.21
CA ILE A 16 11.87 8.21 9.46
C ILE A 16 12.49 7.22 10.43
N ILE A 17 11.73 6.19 10.79
CA ILE A 17 12.24 5.06 11.57
C ILE A 17 13.37 4.47 10.71
N PRO A 18 14.64 4.49 11.14
CA PRO A 18 15.70 3.83 10.39
C PRO A 18 15.43 2.32 10.51
N GLN A 19 14.83 1.73 9.49
CA GLN A 19 14.95 0.28 9.31
C GLN A 19 16.34 0.07 8.73
N GLU A 20 17.32 -0.24 9.58
CA GLU A 20 18.58 -0.77 9.08
C GLU A 20 18.28 -1.97 8.17
N PRO A 21 18.71 -1.94 6.89
CA PRO A 21 18.48 -3.06 6.01
C PRO A 21 19.25 -4.26 6.56
N LEU A 22 18.53 -5.37 6.78
CA LEU A 22 19.08 -6.61 7.34
C LEU A 22 20.25 -7.17 6.52
N ASN A 23 20.34 -6.84 5.22
CA ASN A 23 21.40 -7.24 4.29
C ASN A 23 21.60 -6.20 3.16
N GLU A 24 22.78 -6.21 2.54
CA GLU A 24 23.15 -5.32 1.43
C GLU A 24 22.26 -5.49 0.18
N ASP A 25 21.83 -6.72 -0.11
CA ASP A 25 20.90 -7.01 -1.22
C ASP A 25 19.52 -6.39 -0.99
N LEU A 26 19.04 -6.41 0.26
CA LEU A 26 17.78 -5.76 0.65
C LEU A 26 17.91 -4.23 0.56
N ALA A 27 19.08 -3.68 0.89
CA ALA A 27 19.35 -2.25 0.75
C ALA A 27 19.32 -1.80 -0.72
N LEU A 28 19.87 -2.61 -1.63
CA LEU A 28 19.82 -2.33 -3.06
C LEU A 28 18.40 -2.44 -3.60
N MET A 29 17.64 -3.47 -3.19
CA MET A 29 16.23 -3.63 -3.56
C MET A 29 15.37 -2.46 -3.06
N GLN A 30 15.55 -2.00 -1.81
CA GLN A 30 14.84 -0.83 -1.28
C GLN A 30 15.22 0.47 -2.01
N ARG A 31 16.47 0.63 -2.42
CA ARG A 31 16.91 1.79 -3.22
C ARG A 31 16.34 1.80 -4.62
N VAL A 32 16.17 0.63 -5.25
CA VAL A 32 15.67 0.51 -6.62
C VAL A 32 14.14 0.52 -6.68
N MET A 33 13.46 -0.14 -5.73
CA MET A 33 11.99 -0.20 -5.68
C MET A 33 11.35 1.00 -4.96
N GLY A 34 12.10 1.74 -4.16
CA GLY A 34 11.56 2.82 -3.31
C GLY A 34 11.07 2.32 -1.96
N GLU A 35 10.42 3.21 -1.20
CA GLU A 35 9.84 2.86 0.10
C GLU A 35 8.88 1.67 -0.02
N PRO A 36 8.86 0.75 0.97
CA PRO A 36 7.92 -0.36 0.96
C PRO A 36 6.50 0.17 0.79
N MET A 37 5.68 -0.53 0.00
CA MET A 37 4.29 -0.14 -0.22
C MET A 37 3.64 0.12 1.13
N LYS A 38 3.29 1.39 1.36
CA LYS A 38 2.66 1.82 2.60
C LYS A 38 1.40 0.99 2.80
N GLU A 39 1.27 0.36 3.96
CA GLU A 39 0.07 -0.39 4.30
C GLU A 39 -1.15 0.54 4.18
N VAL A 40 -1.98 0.26 3.19
CA VAL A 40 -3.22 1.02 2.97
C VAL A 40 -4.27 0.39 3.86
N ASN A 41 -4.67 1.12 4.90
CA ASN A 41 -5.80 0.71 5.72
C ASN A 41 -7.09 0.82 4.90
N LEU A 42 -7.59 -0.33 4.45
CA LEU A 42 -8.81 -0.44 3.63
C LEU A 42 -10.04 0.18 4.30
N ARG A 43 -10.06 0.28 5.64
CA ARG A 43 -11.17 0.91 6.39
C ARG A 43 -11.18 2.43 6.27
N LEU A 44 -10.04 3.04 5.96
CA LEU A 44 -9.91 4.48 5.76
C LEU A 44 -10.28 4.92 4.33
N LEU A 45 -10.54 3.98 3.42
CA LEU A 45 -10.93 4.30 2.05
C LEU A 45 -12.32 4.95 1.99
N PRO A 46 -12.61 5.79 0.99
CA PRO A 46 -13.95 6.30 0.74
C PRO A 46 -14.95 5.15 0.58
N ARG A 47 -16.15 5.29 1.18
CA ARG A 47 -17.19 4.23 1.19
C ARG A 47 -17.53 3.69 -0.20
N TRP A 48 -17.57 4.56 -1.21
CA TRP A 48 -17.83 4.18 -2.60
C TRP A 48 -16.75 3.25 -3.17
N LEU A 49 -15.47 3.51 -2.83
CA LEU A 49 -14.36 2.69 -3.29
C LEU A 49 -14.34 1.33 -2.58
N GLN A 50 -14.71 1.29 -1.30
CA GLN A 50 -14.91 0.04 -0.58
C GLN A 50 -16.01 -0.80 -1.23
N LEU A 51 -17.17 -0.18 -1.53
CA LEU A 51 -18.29 -0.85 -2.18
C LEU A 51 -17.90 -1.41 -3.55
N PHE A 52 -17.18 -0.62 -4.35
CA PHE A 52 -16.64 -1.08 -5.63
C PHE A 52 -15.71 -2.28 -5.47
N GLY A 53 -14.78 -2.23 -4.51
CA GLY A 53 -13.86 -3.32 -4.23
C GLY A 53 -14.58 -4.62 -3.85
N TYR A 54 -15.60 -4.54 -3.00
CA TYR A 54 -16.41 -5.71 -2.64
C TYR A 54 -17.22 -6.25 -3.81
N ALA A 55 -17.83 -5.38 -4.61
CA ALA A 55 -18.60 -5.78 -5.79
C ALA A 55 -17.71 -6.47 -6.83
N MET A 56 -16.56 -5.88 -7.15
CA MET A 56 -15.60 -6.45 -8.10
C MET A 56 -15.02 -7.78 -7.60
N GLY A 57 -14.62 -7.84 -6.33
CA GLY A 57 -14.13 -9.07 -5.71
C GLY A 57 -15.18 -10.19 -5.75
N GLY A 58 -16.44 -9.87 -5.45
CA GLY A 58 -17.55 -10.80 -5.55
C GLY A 58 -17.77 -11.32 -6.98
N CYS A 59 -17.75 -10.44 -7.98
CA CYS A 59 -17.86 -10.83 -9.39
C CYS A 59 -16.73 -11.77 -9.83
N LEU A 60 -15.48 -11.46 -9.45
CA LEU A 60 -14.33 -12.29 -9.77
C LEU A 60 -14.45 -13.69 -9.14
N LEU A 61 -14.88 -13.78 -7.89
CA LEU A 61 -15.13 -15.06 -7.22
C LEU A 61 -16.23 -15.86 -7.90
N MET A 62 -17.33 -15.21 -8.30
CA MET A 62 -18.42 -15.86 -9.03
C MET A 62 -17.96 -16.41 -10.38
N ILE A 63 -17.19 -15.62 -11.14
CA ILE A 63 -16.63 -16.07 -12.42
C ILE A 63 -15.68 -17.26 -12.20
N GLY A 64 -14.80 -17.17 -11.20
CA GLY A 64 -13.89 -18.25 -10.85
C GLY A 64 -14.64 -19.55 -10.47
N ALA A 65 -15.66 -19.44 -9.63
CA ALA A 65 -16.50 -20.58 -9.24
C ALA A 65 -17.23 -21.19 -10.43
N PHE A 66 -17.77 -20.35 -11.33
CA PHE A 66 -18.45 -20.79 -12.54
C PHE A 66 -17.50 -21.49 -13.52
N ALA A 67 -16.30 -20.95 -13.70
CA ALA A 67 -15.27 -21.59 -14.53
C ALA A 67 -14.87 -22.97 -13.95
N LEU A 68 -14.71 -23.06 -12.63
CA LEU A 68 -14.36 -24.30 -11.95
C LEU A 68 -15.50 -25.33 -12.06
N TYR A 69 -16.76 -24.90 -11.88
CA TYR A 69 -17.94 -25.72 -12.10
C TYR A 69 -18.00 -26.28 -13.52
N LEU A 70 -17.86 -25.40 -14.54
CA LEU A 70 -17.84 -25.83 -15.93
C LEU A 70 -16.71 -26.83 -16.21
N THR A 71 -15.52 -26.62 -15.65
CA THR A 71 -14.38 -27.53 -15.83
C THR A 71 -14.64 -28.91 -15.22
N ILE A 72 -15.43 -29.01 -14.15
CA ILE A 72 -15.77 -30.29 -13.53
C ILE A 72 -16.90 -30.99 -14.30
N THR A 73 -17.84 -30.23 -14.87
CA THR A 73 -19.04 -30.77 -15.53
C THR A 73 -18.91 -30.98 -17.05
N ALA A 74 -17.91 -30.37 -17.69
CA ALA A 74 -17.61 -30.52 -19.12
C ALA A 74 -16.64 -31.67 -19.36
#